data_AF-A0A959FAE0-F1
#
_entry.id   AF-A0A959FAE0-F1
#
_cell.length_a   1.000
_cell.length_b   1.000
_cell.length_c   1.000
_cell.angle_alpha   90.00
_cell.angle_beta   90.00
_cell.angle_gamma   90.00
#
_symmetry.space_group_name_H-M   'P 1'
#
loop_
_entity.id
_entity.type
_entity.pdbx_description
1 polymer ?
#
loop_
_entity_poly.entity_id
_entity_poly.type
_entity_poly.pdbx_seq_one_letter_code
_entity_poly.pdbx_strand_id
1 'polypeptide(L)'
;MAISKNRIKYIKSLHRKKFRQKYDNFILEGDKITRELLDARDHEISGIYALEEWLKKPGARQLGPDIVCVITPDELRQISTLTTPNQVLATVQPPHFVFASQWLQTNWTFYLDNIQDPGNMGTILRIADWFGLEWICGSSGCVEVYNPKVVQASMGA
;
A
#
# COMPACT_ATOMS: atom_id res chain seq x y z
N MET A 1 0.65 -2.44 -23.90
CA MET A 1 2.10 -2.67 -24.10
C MET A 1 2.55 -3.53 -22.94
N ALA A 2 3.24 -4.64 -23.18
CA ALA A 2 3.54 -5.62 -22.12
C ALA A 2 4.47 -5.04 -21.04
N ILE A 3 4.27 -5.44 -19.78
CA ILE A 3 5.13 -5.01 -18.67
C ILE A 3 6.54 -5.60 -18.85
N SER A 4 7.58 -4.80 -18.66
CA SER A 4 8.96 -5.28 -18.86
C SER A 4 9.38 -6.29 -17.79
N LYS A 5 10.24 -7.25 -18.15
CA LYS A 5 10.80 -8.24 -17.21
C LYS A 5 11.48 -7.59 -16.01
N ASN A 6 12.18 -6.48 -16.23
CA ASN A 6 12.83 -5.71 -15.17
C ASN A 6 11.81 -5.12 -14.20
N ARG A 7 10.68 -4.63 -14.70
CA ARG A 7 9.60 -4.08 -13.87
C ARG A 7 8.91 -5.18 -13.06
N ILE A 8 8.63 -6.34 -13.66
CA ILE A 8 8.09 -7.51 -12.92
C ILE A 8 9.04 -7.88 -11.77
N LYS A 9 10.35 -7.98 -12.06
CA LYS A 9 11.37 -8.32 -11.05
C LYS A 9 11.42 -7.27 -9.92
N TYR A 10 11.32 -5.99 -10.27
CA TYR A 10 11.24 -4.90 -9.30
C TYR A 10 10.01 -5.03 -8.39
N ILE A 11 8.80 -5.15 -8.94
CA ILE A 11 7.56 -5.24 -8.15
C ILE A 11 7.57 -6.47 -7.25
N LYS A 12 7.98 -7.64 -7.78
CA LYS A 12 8.17 -8.87 -6.98
C LYS A 12 9.16 -8.68 -5.84
N SER A 13 10.20 -7.86 -6.03
CA SER A 13 11.18 -7.62 -4.98
C SER A 13 10.57 -6.89 -3.78
N LEU A 14 9.59 -6.00 -4.01
CA LEU A 14 8.87 -5.24 -2.98
C LEU A 14 8.02 -6.13 -2.05
N HIS A 15 7.83 -7.41 -2.37
CA HIS A 15 7.22 -8.38 -1.46
C HIS A 15 8.10 -8.57 -0.21
N ARG A 16 9.41 -8.31 -0.30
CA ARG A 16 10.37 -8.46 0.80
C ARG A 16 10.79 -7.11 1.38
N LYS A 17 10.78 -7.00 2.72
CA LYS A 17 11.15 -5.80 3.49
C LYS A 17 12.45 -5.14 3.03
N LYS A 18 13.51 -5.94 2.84
CA LYS A 18 14.83 -5.45 2.39
C LYS A 18 14.74 -4.58 1.14
N PHE A 19 13.91 -4.95 0.16
CA PHE A 19 13.79 -4.20 -1.09
C PHE A 19 12.83 -3.03 -0.98
N ARG A 20 11.79 -3.11 -0.14
CA ARG A 20 10.96 -1.94 0.18
C ARG A 20 11.79 -0.82 0.78
N GLN A 21 12.64 -1.14 1.75
CA GLN A 21 13.57 -0.18 2.36
C GLN A 21 14.62 0.35 1.37
N LYS A 22 15.11 -0.51 0.47
CA LYS A 22 16.10 -0.11 -0.54
C LYS A 22 15.52 0.86 -1.58
N TYR A 23 14.31 0.59 -2.04
CA TYR A 23 13.67 1.33 -3.12
C TYR A 23 12.71 2.41 -2.63
N ASP A 24 12.54 2.51 -1.32
CA ASP A 24 11.57 3.36 -0.65
C ASP A 24 10.18 3.27 -1.28
N ASN A 25 9.68 2.04 -1.39
CA ASN A 25 8.47 1.75 -2.13
C ASN A 25 7.78 0.51 -1.59
N PHE A 26 6.46 0.48 -1.63
CA PHE A 26 5.66 -0.69 -1.26
C PHE A 26 4.52 -0.88 -2.25
N ILE A 27 3.90 -2.06 -2.19
CA ILE A 27 2.80 -2.42 -3.07
C ILE A 27 1.46 -2.32 -2.35
N LEU A 28 0.46 -1.95 -3.11
CA LEU A 28 -0.93 -1.89 -2.70
C LEU A 28 -1.75 -2.55 -3.81
N GLU A 29 -2.57 -3.52 -3.45
CA GLU A 29 -3.33 -4.33 -4.41
C GLU A 29 -4.83 -4.21 -4.11
N GLY A 30 -5.65 -4.03 -5.15
CA GLY A 30 -7.11 -4.03 -5.00
C GLY A 30 -7.80 -2.72 -5.38
N ASP A 31 -9.03 -2.86 -5.90
CA ASP A 31 -9.84 -1.77 -6.44
C ASP A 31 -10.13 -0.68 -5.39
N LYS A 32 -10.61 -1.07 -4.21
CA LYS A 32 -10.99 -0.15 -3.12
C LYS A 32 -9.82 0.69 -2.64
N ILE A 33 -8.76 0.02 -2.18
CA ILE A 33 -7.60 0.68 -1.56
C ILE A 33 -6.90 1.58 -2.60
N THR A 34 -6.83 1.15 -3.87
CA THR A 34 -6.20 1.97 -4.91
C THR A 34 -7.03 3.22 -5.22
N ARG A 35 -8.37 3.16 -5.15
CA ARG A 35 -9.20 4.36 -5.29
C ARG A 35 -9.04 5.32 -4.13
N GLU A 36 -9.03 4.81 -2.90
CA GLU A 36 -8.82 5.63 -1.70
C GLU A 36 -7.47 6.35 -1.76
N LEU A 37 -6.41 5.66 -2.20
CA LEU A 37 -5.11 6.26 -2.48
C LEU A 37 -5.18 7.41 -3.51
N LEU A 38 -5.96 7.23 -4.59
CA LEU A 38 -6.12 8.23 -5.64
C LEU A 38 -6.91 9.46 -5.16
N ASP A 39 -7.86 9.26 -4.27
CA ASP A 39 -8.69 10.33 -3.70
C ASP A 39 -7.94 11.14 -2.64
N ALA A 40 -7.03 10.51 -1.87
CA ALA A 40 -6.27 11.13 -0.78
C ALA A 40 -5.25 12.19 -1.25
N ARG A 41 -4.81 12.18 -2.51
CA ARG A 41 -3.87 13.14 -3.18
C ARG A 41 -2.50 13.39 -2.54
N ASP A 42 -2.25 12.97 -1.30
CA ASP A 42 -1.01 13.25 -0.55
C ASP A 42 0.04 12.12 -0.65
N HIS A 43 -0.14 11.18 -1.59
CA HIS A 43 0.76 10.05 -1.77
C HIS A 43 1.50 10.10 -3.10
N GLU A 44 2.80 9.81 -3.06
CA GLU A 44 3.63 9.71 -4.26
C GLU A 44 3.46 8.33 -4.91
N ILE A 45 2.58 8.27 -5.91
CA ILE A 45 2.32 7.07 -6.71
C ILE A 45 3.43 6.90 -7.74
N SER A 46 4.23 5.84 -7.58
CA SER A 46 5.34 5.52 -8.50
C SER A 46 4.89 4.71 -9.72
N GLY A 47 3.73 4.06 -9.66
CA GLY A 47 3.21 3.27 -10.77
C GLY A 47 1.88 2.59 -10.47
N ILE A 48 1.04 2.45 -11.49
CA ILE A 48 -0.24 1.76 -11.48
C ILE A 48 -0.25 0.73 -12.60
N TYR A 49 -0.49 -0.52 -12.23
CA TYR A 49 -0.54 -1.67 -13.12
C TYR A 49 -1.95 -2.24 -13.07
N ALA A 50 -2.75 -1.97 -14.10
CA ALA A 50 -4.18 -2.23 -14.08
C ALA A 50 -4.67 -2.95 -15.34
N LEU A 51 -5.72 -3.74 -15.18
CA LEU A 51 -6.49 -4.26 -16.30
C LEU A 51 -7.22 -3.11 -17.02
N GLU A 52 -7.42 -3.26 -18.33
CA GLU A 52 -8.07 -2.23 -19.14
C GLU A 52 -9.48 -1.87 -18.64
N GLU A 53 -10.24 -2.87 -18.19
CA GLU A 53 -11.59 -2.67 -17.63
C GLU A 53 -11.58 -1.81 -16.37
N TRP A 54 -10.56 -1.94 -15.53
CA TRP A 54 -10.43 -1.14 -14.31
C TRP A 54 -10.21 0.34 -14.62
N LEU A 55 -9.39 0.63 -15.64
CA LEU A 55 -9.10 2.01 -16.07
C LEU A 55 -10.30 2.71 -16.71
N LYS A 56 -11.29 1.95 -17.20
CA LYS A 56 -12.54 2.49 -17.73
C LYS A 56 -13.53 2.90 -16.63
N LYS A 57 -13.32 2.46 -15.38
CA LYS A 57 -14.19 2.83 -14.26
C LYS A 57 -14.04 4.32 -13.92
N PRO A 58 -15.10 4.99 -13.42
CA PRO A 58 -15.03 6.36 -12.92
C PRO A 58 -13.93 6.50 -11.86
N GLY A 59 -13.23 7.64 -11.77
CA GLY A 59 -12.19 7.87 -10.76
C GLY A 59 -10.77 7.38 -11.13
N ALA A 60 -10.62 6.43 -12.06
CA ALA A 60 -9.28 6.04 -12.56
C ALA A 60 -8.64 7.10 -13.49
N ARG A 61 -9.38 8.17 -13.83
CA ARG A 61 -9.22 8.93 -15.09
C ARG A 61 -8.47 10.27 -14.98
N GLN A 62 -7.59 10.46 -14.01
CA GLN A 62 -6.70 11.64 -13.96
C GLN A 62 -5.21 11.28 -13.77
N LEU A 63 -4.84 10.03 -14.05
CA LEU A 63 -3.46 9.59 -13.89
C LEU A 63 -2.66 9.88 -15.16
N GLY A 64 -1.49 10.50 -14.98
CA GLY A 64 -0.58 10.78 -16.08
C GLY A 64 -0.16 9.49 -16.80
N PRO A 65 0.03 9.54 -18.13
CA PRO A 65 0.39 8.35 -18.91
C PRO A 65 1.71 7.71 -18.46
N ASP A 66 2.58 8.49 -17.81
CA ASP A 66 3.91 8.04 -17.39
C ASP A 66 3.90 7.07 -16.20
N ILE A 67 2.83 7.09 -15.39
CA ILE A 67 2.70 6.23 -14.20
C ILE A 67 1.74 5.05 -14.43
N VAL A 68 0.93 5.05 -15.49
CA VAL A 68 -0.07 4.00 -15.75
C VAL A 68 0.46 3.00 -16.76
N CYS A 69 0.34 1.71 -16.42
CA CYS A 69 0.67 0.60 -17.29
C CYS A 69 -0.54 -0.34 -17.40
N VAL A 70 -1.12 -0.43 -18.61
CA VAL A 70 -2.18 -1.39 -18.91
C VAL A 70 -1.57 -2.77 -19.06
N ILE A 71 -2.02 -3.72 -18.24
CA ILE A 71 -1.49 -5.09 -18.18
C ILE A 71 -2.60 -6.13 -18.38
N THR A 72 -2.19 -7.34 -18.72
CA THR A 72 -3.05 -8.52 -18.85
C THR A 72 -3.26 -9.23 -17.50
N PRO A 73 -4.28 -10.11 -17.38
CA PRO A 73 -4.48 -10.92 -16.18
C PRO A 73 -3.27 -11.80 -15.83
N ASP A 74 -2.55 -12.31 -16.83
CA ASP A 74 -1.34 -13.13 -16.62
C ASP A 74 -0.17 -12.31 -16.09
N GLU A 75 0.01 -11.08 -16.58
CA GLU A 75 1.02 -10.17 -16.05
C GLU A 75 0.67 -9.74 -14.62
N LEU A 76 -0.61 -9.48 -14.32
CA LEU A 76 -1.07 -9.14 -12.97
C LEU A 76 -0.80 -10.29 -12.00
N ARG A 77 -1.13 -11.53 -12.39
CA ARG A 77 -0.80 -12.75 -11.63
C ARG A 77 0.69 -12.88 -11.32
N GLN A 78 1.55 -12.42 -12.21
CA GLN A 78 2.98 -12.47 -11.96
C GLN A 78 3.41 -11.49 -10.86
N ILE A 79 2.83 -10.29 -10.77
CA ILE A 79 3.30 -9.26 -9.83
C ILE A 79 2.57 -9.25 -8.49
N SER A 80 1.38 -9.86 -8.43
CA SER A 80 0.51 -9.93 -7.26
C SER A 80 1.07 -10.80 -6.12
N THR A 81 0.71 -10.45 -4.89
CA THR A 81 0.88 -11.26 -3.68
C THR A 81 -0.34 -12.12 -3.34
N LEU A 82 -1.47 -11.89 -4.01
CA LEU A 82 -2.73 -12.56 -3.77
C LEU A 82 -2.82 -13.86 -4.59
N THR A 83 -3.51 -14.86 -4.03
CA THR A 83 -3.83 -16.10 -4.76
C THR A 83 -4.75 -15.84 -5.94
N THR A 84 -5.71 -14.93 -5.76
CA THR A 84 -6.58 -14.41 -6.80
C THR A 84 -6.36 -12.90 -6.88
N PRO A 85 -5.52 -12.42 -7.81
CA PRO A 85 -5.31 -10.99 -7.99
C PRO A 85 -6.64 -10.30 -8.33
N ASN A 86 -6.79 -9.07 -7.86
CA ASN A 86 -7.98 -8.26 -8.15
C ASN A 86 -7.87 -7.69 -9.58
N GLN A 87 -7.90 -6.36 -9.75
CA GLN A 87 -7.85 -5.74 -11.07
C GLN A 87 -6.72 -4.70 -11.22
N VAL A 88 -6.05 -4.36 -10.13
CA VAL A 88 -5.03 -3.31 -10.07
C VAL A 88 -4.01 -3.56 -8.96
N LEU A 89 -2.77 -3.18 -9.24
CA LEU A 89 -1.66 -3.07 -8.28
C LEU A 89 -1.01 -1.70 -8.44
N ALA A 90 -0.79 -1.00 -7.34
CA ALA A 90 -0.03 0.24 -7.28
C ALA A 90 1.30 0.04 -6.54
N THR A 91 2.31 0.80 -6.95
CA THR A 91 3.57 0.99 -6.23
C THR A 91 3.62 2.42 -5.73
N VAL A 92 3.83 2.60 -4.43
CA VAL A 92 3.69 3.87 -3.72
C VAL A 92 4.89 4.10 -2.81
N GLN A 93 5.39 5.33 -2.73
CA GLN A 93 6.37 5.67 -1.71
C GLN A 93 5.69 5.80 -0.34
N PRO A 94 6.29 5.26 0.73
CA PRO A 94 5.76 5.46 2.07
C PRO A 94 5.83 6.95 2.45
N PRO A 95 4.81 7.49 3.13
CA PRO A 95 4.91 8.84 3.68
C PRO A 95 6.07 8.96 4.67
N HIS A 96 6.85 10.03 4.53
CA HIS A 96 7.94 10.37 5.43
C HIS A 96 7.42 11.19 6.61
N PHE A 97 7.16 10.52 7.74
CA PHE A 97 6.78 11.19 8.98
C PHE A 97 8.02 11.53 9.81
N VAL A 98 8.18 12.81 10.17
CA VAL A 98 9.18 13.24 11.16
C VAL A 98 8.51 13.23 12.53
N PHE A 99 8.81 12.22 13.35
CA PHE A 99 8.26 12.12 14.70
C PHE A 99 8.51 13.41 15.50
N ALA A 100 7.43 14.01 15.99
CA ALA A 100 7.48 15.14 16.90
C ALA A 100 6.85 14.74 18.24
N SER A 101 7.60 14.89 19.34
CA SER A 101 7.14 14.48 20.67
C SER A 101 5.90 15.25 21.15
N GLN A 102 5.64 16.42 20.56
CA GLN A 102 4.44 17.23 20.81
C GLN A 102 3.15 16.51 20.39
N TRP A 103 3.19 15.60 19.41
CA TRP A 103 2.02 14.82 18.97
C TRP A 103 1.45 13.95 20.09
N LEU A 104 2.32 13.47 20.99
CA LEU A 104 1.92 12.65 22.14
C LEU A 104 1.20 13.46 23.23
N GLN A 105 1.27 14.80 23.18
CA GLN A 105 0.66 15.66 24.18
C GLN A 105 -0.75 16.10 23.82
N THR A 106 -1.09 16.10 22.53
CA THR A 106 -2.37 16.64 22.03
C THR A 106 -3.34 15.56 21.57
N ASN A 107 -2.85 14.36 21.26
CA ASN A 107 -3.64 13.34 20.58
C ASN A 107 -3.60 11.99 21.29
N TRP A 108 -4.73 11.28 21.25
CA TRP A 108 -4.78 9.88 21.64
C TRP A 108 -3.90 9.06 20.68
N THR A 109 -2.94 8.35 21.24
CA THR A 109 -1.95 7.57 20.48
C THR A 109 -1.98 6.12 20.95
N PHE A 110 -2.06 5.18 20.02
CA PHE A 110 -1.85 3.76 20.34
C PHE A 110 -0.36 3.45 20.37
N TYR A 111 0.09 2.81 21.45
CA TYR A 111 1.40 2.18 21.49
C TYR A 111 1.22 0.66 21.42
N LEU A 112 1.72 0.06 20.34
CA LEU A 112 1.64 -1.36 20.07
C LEU A 112 2.97 -2.02 20.42
N ASP A 113 2.96 -2.92 21.40
CA ASP A 113 4.15 -3.67 21.76
C ASP A 113 4.13 -5.07 21.14
N ASN A 114 5.10 -5.32 20.25
CA ASN A 114 5.42 -6.63 19.69
C ASN A 114 4.23 -7.34 18.98
N ILE A 115 3.41 -6.57 18.27
CA ILE A 115 2.34 -7.11 17.41
C ILE A 115 2.95 -7.65 16.11
N GLN A 116 3.11 -8.96 16.03
CA GLN A 116 3.82 -9.62 14.91
C GLN A 116 2.90 -10.16 13.80
N ASP A 117 1.64 -10.43 14.12
CA ASP A 117 0.69 -10.97 13.16
C ASP A 117 0.15 -9.85 12.23
N PRO A 118 0.28 -9.99 10.89
CA PRO A 118 -0.22 -8.98 9.96
C PRO A 118 -1.73 -8.73 10.03
N GLY A 119 -2.53 -9.77 10.32
CA GLY A 119 -3.98 -9.65 10.42
C GLY A 119 -4.41 -8.87 11.66
N ASN A 120 -3.76 -9.14 12.80
CA ASN A 120 -3.96 -8.39 14.04
C ASN A 120 -3.55 -6.92 13.85
N MET A 121 -2.39 -6.66 13.24
CA MET A 121 -1.96 -5.30 12.93
C MET A 121 -3.00 -4.58 12.06
N GLY A 122 -3.44 -5.18 10.95
CA GLY A 122 -4.46 -4.59 10.08
C GLY A 122 -5.80 -4.34 10.80
N THR A 123 -6.21 -5.23 11.69
CA THR A 123 -7.42 -5.04 12.51
C THR A 123 -7.28 -3.84 13.45
N ILE A 124 -6.13 -3.69 14.10
CA ILE A 124 -5.84 -2.55 14.98
C ILE A 124 -5.83 -1.24 14.20
N LEU A 125 -5.20 -1.21 13.01
CA LEU A 125 -5.20 -0.02 12.14
C LEU A 125 -6.64 0.40 11.78
N ARG A 126 -7.50 -0.55 11.41
CA ARG A 126 -8.92 -0.29 11.12
C ARG A 126 -9.71 0.23 12.31
N ILE A 127 -9.43 -0.30 13.50
CA ILE A 127 -10.05 0.19 14.74
C ILE A 127 -9.61 1.62 15.00
N ALA A 128 -8.31 1.91 14.85
CA ALA A 128 -7.77 3.23 15.06
C ALA A 128 -8.38 4.27 14.09
N ASP A 129 -8.44 3.96 12.80
CA ASP A 129 -9.09 4.79 11.78
C ASP A 129 -10.58 5.01 12.11
N TRP A 130 -11.31 3.94 12.46
CA TRP A 130 -12.74 4.05 12.82
C TRP A 130 -13.00 4.96 14.02
N PHE A 131 -12.12 4.96 15.01
CA PHE A 131 -12.21 5.82 16.20
C PHE A 131 -11.55 7.20 16.01
N GLY A 132 -10.99 7.50 14.83
CA GLY A 132 -10.33 8.78 14.54
C GLY A 132 -9.03 8.98 15.30
N LEU A 133 -8.29 7.91 15.58
CA LEU A 133 -6.97 8.02 16.20
C LEU A 133 -5.94 8.45 15.16
N GLU A 134 -5.32 9.61 15.40
CA GLU A 134 -4.34 10.18 14.47
C GLU A 134 -3.00 9.45 14.47
N TRP A 135 -2.61 8.83 15.59
CA TRP A 135 -1.25 8.32 15.76
C TRP A 135 -1.21 6.90 16.30
N ILE A 136 -0.37 6.08 15.67
CA ILE A 136 -0.04 4.72 16.09
C ILE A 136 1.48 4.59 16.09
N CYS A 137 2.02 4.17 17.23
CA CYS A 137 3.43 3.88 17.43
C CYS A 137 3.59 2.38 17.72
N GLY A 138 4.66 1.78 17.20
CA GLY A 138 4.96 0.37 17.43
C GLY A 138 6.37 0.18 18.00
N SER A 139 6.54 -0.81 18.88
CA SER A 139 7.87 -1.27 19.27
C SER A 139 8.59 -1.90 18.08
N SER A 140 9.92 -2.04 18.15
CA SER A 140 10.73 -2.62 17.07
C SER A 140 10.40 -4.09 16.76
N GLY A 141 9.70 -4.77 17.68
CA GLY A 141 9.20 -6.13 17.50
C GLY A 141 7.92 -6.22 16.66
N CYS A 142 7.26 -5.11 16.35
CA CYS A 142 6.05 -5.11 15.54
C CYS A 142 6.32 -5.48 14.07
N VAL A 143 5.31 -6.07 13.42
CA VAL A 143 5.29 -6.23 11.97
C VAL A 143 5.31 -4.87 11.28
N GLU A 144 6.05 -4.77 10.19
CA GLU A 144 6.12 -3.56 9.37
C GLU A 144 4.76 -3.25 8.74
N VAL A 145 4.28 -2.01 8.90
CA VAL A 145 2.97 -1.55 8.40
C VAL A 145 2.82 -1.66 6.88
N TYR A 146 3.91 -1.48 6.14
CA TYR A 146 3.94 -1.61 4.67
C TYR A 146 4.17 -3.05 4.17
N ASN A 147 4.13 -4.04 5.07
CA ASN A 147 4.05 -5.43 4.67
C ASN A 147 2.78 -5.64 3.81
N PRO A 148 2.86 -6.28 2.63
CA PRO A 148 1.68 -6.48 1.78
C PRO A 148 0.50 -7.12 2.51
N LYS A 149 0.76 -8.05 3.45
CA LYS A 149 -0.32 -8.66 4.25
C LYS A 149 -0.98 -7.68 5.22
N VAL A 150 -0.22 -6.74 5.80
CA VAL A 150 -0.77 -5.71 6.69
C VAL A 150 -1.59 -4.72 5.87
N VAL A 151 -1.05 -4.24 4.75
CA VAL A 151 -1.75 -3.31 3.83
C VAL A 151 -3.07 -3.93 3.34
N GLN A 152 -3.08 -5.22 3.00
CA GLN A 152 -4.32 -5.90 2.62
C GLN A 152 -5.29 -6.04 3.81
N ALA A 153 -4.79 -6.36 5.01
CA ALA A 153 -5.62 -6.52 6.19
C ALA A 153 -6.19 -5.18 6.73
N SER A 154 -5.51 -4.05 6.48
CA SER A 154 -5.96 -2.72 6.91
C SER A 154 -7.11 -2.17 6.05
N MET A 155 -7.33 -2.71 4.85
CA MET A 155 -8.44 -2.30 3.97
C MET A 155 -8.43 -0.80 3.58
N GLY A 156 -7.27 -0.15 3.62
CA GLY A 156 -7.09 1.27 3.28
C GLY A 156 -7.21 2.25 4.44
N ALA A 157 -7.32 1.75 5.67
CA ALA A 157 -7.07 2.53 6.90
C ALA A 157 -5.60 2.94 7.02
#